data_AF-A0A7G1IFR0-F1
#
_entry.id   AF-A0A7G1IFR0-F1
#
_cell.length_a   1.000
_cell.length_b   1.000
_cell.length_c   1.000
_cell.angle_alpha   90.00
_cell.angle_beta   90.00
_cell.angle_gamma   90.00
#
_symmetry.space_group_name_H-M   'P 1'
#
loop_
_entity.id
_entity.type
_entity.pdbx_description
1 polymer ?
#
loop_
_entity_poly.entity_id
_entity_poly.type
_entity_poly.pdbx_seq_one_letter_code
_entity_poly.pdbx_strand_id
1 'polypeptide(L)'
;MVKRVPWSVVAPVLAFVALTLTWGQKIGPLLGLLEAVLLAGAVLAAVHHAEVVAHRVGEPFGSLVLAIAVTVIEVALIVTLMASGGTRRPRLPATPCSPRS
;
A
#
# COMPACT_ATOMS: atom_id res chain seq x y z
N MET A 1 -10.31 -27.73 19.83
CA MET A 1 -9.00 -27.60 19.14
C MET A 1 -9.12 -26.51 18.07
N VAL A 2 -9.26 -25.25 18.49
CA VAL A 2 -9.34 -24.10 17.57
C VAL A 2 -7.91 -23.70 17.26
N LYS A 3 -7.41 -24.05 16.08
CA LYS A 3 -6.18 -23.45 15.53
C LYS A 3 -6.48 -21.95 15.43
N ARG A 4 -5.93 -21.13 16.34
CA ARG A 4 -6.10 -19.68 16.29
C ARG A 4 -5.53 -19.23 14.95
N VAL A 5 -6.40 -18.87 14.01
CA VAL A 5 -5.97 -18.38 12.71
C VAL A 5 -5.12 -17.15 12.99
N PRO A 6 -3.84 -17.13 12.60
CA PRO A 6 -2.97 -16.02 12.92
C PRO A 6 -3.49 -14.77 12.21
N TRP A 7 -3.51 -13.64 12.92
CA TRP A 7 -4.01 -12.36 12.39
C TRP A 7 -3.29 -11.96 11.09
N SER A 8 -2.02 -12.35 10.96
CA SER A 8 -1.18 -12.13 9.78
C SER A 8 -1.64 -12.88 8.52
N VAL A 9 -2.52 -13.87 8.65
CA VAL A 9 -3.17 -14.54 7.50
C VAL A 9 -4.57 -13.99 7.28
N VAL A 10 -5.31 -13.70 8.35
CA VAL A 10 -6.69 -13.19 8.26
C VAL A 10 -6.72 -11.78 7.65
N ALA A 11 -5.87 -10.87 8.14
CA ALA A 11 -5.85 -9.48 7.71
C ALA A 11 -5.62 -9.31 6.18
N PRO A 12 -4.59 -9.90 5.55
CA PRO A 12 -4.38 -9.75 4.12
C PRO A 12 -5.46 -10.41 3.27
N VAL A 13 -6.00 -11.57 3.72
CA VAL A 13 -7.12 -12.23 3.02
C VAL A 13 -8.37 -11.37 3.07
N LEU A 14 -8.72 -10.82 4.23
CA LEU A 14 -9.87 -9.92 4.36
C LEU A 14 -9.69 -8.65 3.54
N ALA A 15 -8.50 -8.05 3.55
CA ALA A 15 -8.20 -6.87 2.75
C ALA A 15 -8.31 -7.14 1.25
N PHE A 16 -7.79 -8.28 0.78
CA PHE A 16 -7.90 -8.70 -0.62
C PHE A 16 -9.37 -8.93 -1.01
N VAL A 17 -10.14 -9.64 -0.19
CA VAL A 17 -11.57 -9.86 -0.44
C VAL A 17 -12.32 -8.52 -0.47
N ALA A 18 -12.11 -7.65 0.52
CA ALA A 18 -12.74 -6.33 0.55
C ALA A 18 -12.42 -5.52 -0.71
N LEU A 19 -11.14 -5.45 -1.11
CA LEU A 19 -10.68 -4.77 -2.31
C LEU A 19 -11.36 -5.32 -3.58
N THR A 20 -11.48 -6.64 -3.71
CA THR A 20 -12.16 -7.24 -4.88
C THR A 20 -13.65 -6.92 -4.92
N LEU A 21 -14.30 -6.81 -3.76
CA LEU A 21 -15.74 -6.49 -3.67
C LEU A 21 -16.01 -5.00 -3.94
N THR A 22 -15.10 -4.12 -3.54
CA THR A 22 -15.22 -2.66 -3.75
C THR A 22 -14.64 -2.20 -5.09
N TRP A 23 -13.98 -3.09 -5.83
CA TRP A 23 -13.29 -2.74 -7.08
C TRP A 23 -14.21 -2.09 -8.11
N GLY A 24 -13.86 -0.88 -8.54
CA GLY A 24 -14.62 -0.11 -9.52
C GLY A 24 -15.93 0.48 -9.01
N GLN A 25 -16.26 0.30 -7.72
CA GLN A 25 -17.46 0.87 -7.11
C GLN A 25 -17.16 2.24 -6.49
N LYS A 26 -18.16 3.13 -6.49
CA LYS A 26 -18.10 4.37 -5.70
C LYS A 26 -18.45 4.05 -4.26
N ILE A 27 -17.45 3.83 -3.43
CA ILE A 27 -17.61 3.56 -2.00
C ILE A 27 -17.82 4.85 -1.20
N GLY A 28 -18.70 4.80 -0.21
CA GLY A 28 -18.89 5.89 0.74
C GLY A 28 -17.66 6.08 1.66
N PRO A 29 -17.49 7.24 2.31
CA PRO A 29 -16.30 7.56 3.09
C PRO A 29 -16.03 6.59 4.24
N LEU A 30 -17.08 6.06 4.88
CA LEU A 30 -16.94 5.09 5.96
C LEU A 30 -16.37 3.74 5.47
N LEU A 31 -16.88 3.23 4.34
CA LEU A 31 -16.37 2.00 3.73
C LEU A 31 -14.96 2.20 3.18
N GLY A 32 -14.67 3.36 2.58
CA GLY A 32 -13.32 3.70 2.13
C GLY A 32 -12.31 3.76 3.28
N LEU A 33 -12.71 4.29 4.45
CA LEU A 33 -11.85 4.27 5.64
C LEU A 33 -11.62 2.83 6.14
N LEU A 34 -12.67 2.02 6.19
CA LEU A 34 -12.55 0.61 6.59
C LEU A 34 -11.61 -0.17 5.65
N GLU A 35 -11.75 0.04 4.34
CA GLU A 35 -10.89 -0.58 3.33
C GLU A 35 -9.44 -0.11 3.47
N ALA A 36 -9.21 1.19 3.69
CA ALA A 36 -7.87 1.72 3.94
C ALA A 36 -7.21 1.08 5.18
N VAL A 37 -7.97 0.91 6.27
CA VAL A 37 -7.48 0.24 7.48
C VAL A 37 -7.16 -1.24 7.22
N LEU A 38 -8.01 -1.94 6.45
CA LEU A 38 -7.76 -3.33 6.07
C LEU A 38 -6.49 -3.47 5.23
N LEU A 39 -6.31 -2.61 4.22
CA LEU A 39 -5.11 -2.59 3.38
C LEU A 39 -3.85 -2.25 4.18
N ALA A 40 -3.93 -1.29 5.11
CA ALA A 40 -2.84 -1.01 6.04
C ALA A 40 -2.49 -2.23 6.90
N GLY A 41 -3.50 -2.94 7.41
CA GLY A 41 -3.33 -4.20 8.14
C GLY A 41 -2.67 -5.29 7.30
N ALA A 42 -2.99 -5.37 6.00
CA ALA A 42 -2.34 -6.31 5.07
C ALA A 42 -0.84 -6.00 4.87
N VAL A 43 -0.48 -4.72 4.76
CA VAL A 43 0.93 -4.29 4.67
C VAL A 43 1.70 -4.68 5.95
N LEU A 44 1.13 -4.42 7.13
CA LEU A 44 1.75 -4.81 8.40
C LEU A 44 1.90 -6.33 8.52
N ALA A 45 0.90 -7.09 8.08
CA ALA A 45 0.98 -8.55 8.05
C ALA A 45 2.08 -9.06 7.10
N ALA A 46 2.29 -8.40 5.96
CA ALA A 46 3.36 -8.73 5.02
C ALA A 46 4.76 -8.47 5.62
N VAL A 47 4.96 -7.34 6.30
CA VAL A 47 6.23 -7.05 7.00
C VAL A 47 6.48 -8.06 8.10
N HIS A 48 5.46 -8.41 8.89
CA HIS A 48 5.60 -9.44 9.93
C HIS A 48 6.00 -10.80 9.33
N HIS A 49 5.48 -11.16 8.16
CA HIS A 49 5.91 -12.38 7.46
C HIS A 49 7.38 -12.29 7.03
N ALA A 50 7.80 -11.13 6.51
CA ALA A 50 9.20 -10.89 6.15
C ALA A 50 10.13 -10.96 7.35
N GLU A 51 9.74 -10.46 8.52
CA GLU A 51 10.49 -10.58 9.78
C GLU A 51 10.62 -12.05 10.21
N VAL A 52 9.52 -12.80 10.18
CA VAL A 52 9.55 -14.24 10.53
C VAL A 52 10.47 -14.99 9.58
N VAL A 53 10.44 -14.69 8.27
CA VAL A 53 11.37 -15.27 7.29
C VAL A 53 12.80 -14.83 7.59
N ALA A 54 13.05 -13.56 7.87
CA ALA A 54 14.38 -13.02 8.18
C ALA A 54 15.01 -13.73 9.39
N HIS A 55 14.23 -13.95 10.44
CA HIS A 55 14.68 -14.71 11.62
C HIS A 55 15.00 -16.17 11.32
N ARG A 56 14.31 -16.78 10.36
CA ARG A 56 14.57 -18.17 9.94
C ARG A 56 15.80 -18.28 9.05
N VAL A 57 16.07 -17.26 8.25
CA VAL A 57 17.21 -17.20 7.35
C VAL A 57 18.51 -16.90 8.12
N GLY A 58 18.44 -16.12 9.19
CA GLY A 58 19.61 -15.73 9.98
C GLY A 58 20.48 -14.70 9.27
N GLU A 59 21.52 -14.22 9.95
CA GLU A 59 22.41 -13.20 9.38
C GLU A 59 23.46 -13.82 8.44
N PRO A 60 23.81 -13.15 7.32
CA PRO A 60 23.46 -11.77 6.93
C PRO A 60 22.18 -11.63 6.08
N PHE A 61 21.66 -12.72 5.56
CA PHE A 61 20.61 -12.70 4.54
C PHE A 61 19.23 -12.29 5.08
N GLY A 62 18.96 -12.51 6.37
CA GLY A 62 17.71 -12.07 7.00
C GLY A 62 17.50 -10.56 6.95
N SER A 63 18.56 -9.78 7.21
CA SER A 63 18.52 -8.32 7.09
C SER A 63 18.27 -7.88 5.64
N LEU A 64 18.91 -8.54 4.67
CA LEU A 64 18.68 -8.29 3.24
C LEU A 64 17.23 -8.56 2.83
N VAL A 65 16.63 -9.67 3.31
CA VAL A 65 15.23 -10.02 3.03
C VAL A 65 14.29 -8.95 3.57
N LEU A 66 14.50 -8.49 4.81
CA LEU A 66 13.68 -7.45 5.42
C LEU A 66 13.82 -6.12 4.65
N ALA A 67 15.05 -5.74 4.30
CA ALA A 67 15.32 -4.53 3.52
C ALA A 67 14.66 -4.55 2.14
N ILE A 68 14.71 -5.70 1.45
CA ILE A 68 14.04 -5.87 0.15
C ILE A 68 12.52 -5.80 0.32
N ALA A 69 11.96 -6.45 1.34
CA ALA A 69 10.52 -6.38 1.59
C ALA A 69 10.05 -4.93 1.81
N VAL A 70 10.77 -4.16 2.63
CA VAL A 70 10.40 -2.77 2.93
C VAL A 70 10.54 -1.87 1.70
N THR A 71 11.59 -2.04 0.90
CA THR A 71 11.79 -1.22 -0.31
C THR A 71 10.75 -1.51 -1.38
N VAL A 72 10.32 -2.77 -1.55
CA VAL A 72 9.21 -3.10 -2.45
C VAL A 72 7.91 -2.43 -2.01
N ILE A 73 7.62 -2.42 -0.70
CA ILE A 73 6.44 -1.74 -0.15
C ILE A 73 6.54 -0.23 -0.38
N GLU A 74 7.68 0.40 -0.10
CA GLU A 74 7.90 1.83 -0.33
C GLU A 74 7.73 2.21 -1.81
N VAL A 75 8.35 1.46 -2.72
CA VAL A 75 8.26 1.71 -4.16
C VAL A 75 6.82 1.56 -4.63
N ALA A 76 6.09 0.55 -4.15
CA ALA A 76 4.67 0.37 -4.48
C ALA A 76 3.81 1.57 -4.02
N LEU A 77 4.06 2.10 -2.81
CA LEU A 77 3.36 3.29 -2.30
C LEU A 77 3.71 4.54 -3.12
N ILE A 78 4.98 4.74 -3.45
CA ILE A 78 5.42 5.85 -4.29
C ILE A 78 4.76 5.79 -5.68
N VAL A 79 4.75 4.61 -6.32
CA VAL A 79 4.10 4.41 -7.63
C VAL A 79 2.60 4.68 -7.55
N THR A 80 1.94 4.22 -6.49
CA THR A 80 0.50 4.45 -6.27
C THR A 80 0.19 5.94 -6.14
N LEU A 81 1.01 6.68 -5.38
CA LEU A 81 0.87 8.14 -5.23
C LEU A 81 1.13 8.86 -6.56
N MET A 82 2.14 8.45 -7.32
CA MET A 82 2.46 9.03 -8.63
C MET A 82 1.32 8.82 -9.63
N ALA A 83 0.75 7.61 -9.66
CA ALA A 83 -0.40 7.29 -10.51
C ALA A 83 -1.66 8.11 -10.12
N SER A 84 -1.83 8.40 -8.83
CA SER A 84 -2.98 9.17 -8.31
C SER A 84 -2.85 10.69 -8.52
N GLY A 85 -1.63 11.22 -8.71
CA GLY A 85 -1.33 12.65 -8.76
C GLY A 85 -1.77 13.42 -10.02
N GLY A 86 -2.38 12.76 -11.01
CA GLY A 86 -2.79 13.40 -12.28
C GLY A 86 -4.04 14.29 -12.20
N THR A 87 -4.90 14.10 -11.20
CA THR A 87 -6.26 14.67 -11.19
C THR A 87 -6.34 16.13 -10.72
N ARG A 88 -5.29 16.67 -10.08
CA ARG A 88 -5.36 18.00 -9.44
C ARG A 88 -4.06 18.79 -9.51
N ARG A 89 -3.48 18.94 -10.70
CA ARG A 89 -2.43 19.94 -10.91
C ARG A 89 -3.10 21.32 -11.06
N PRO A 90 -2.81 22.30 -10.18
CA PRO A 90 -3.17 23.68 -10.46
C PRO A 90 -2.53 24.05 -11.80
N ARG A 91 -3.37 24.27 -12.81
CA ARG A 91 -2.92 24.70 -14.13
C ARG A 91 -2.41 26.12 -13.92
N LEU A 92 -1.09 26.32 -13.94
CA LEU A 92 -0.51 27.65 -13.90
C LEU A 92 -1.16 28.46 -15.04
N PRO A 93 -1.73 29.64 -14.76
CA PRO A 93 -2.23 30.49 -15.83
C PRO A 93 -1.05 30.82 -16.74
N ALA A 94 -1.14 30.43 -18.01
CA ALA A 94 -0.18 30.85 -19.01
C ALA A 94 -0.31 32.38 -19.14
N THR A 95 0.64 33.12 -18.58
CA THR A 95 0.79 34.55 -18.84
C THR A 95 1.07 34.74 -20.34
N PRO A 96 0.24 35.49 -21.09
CA PRO A 96 0.57 35.82 -22.47
C PRO A 96 1.84 36.65 -22.48
N CYS A 97 2.90 36.16 -23.13
CA CYS A 97 4.05 37.00 -23.42
C CYS A 97 3.60 38.05 -24.46
N SER A 98 3.43 39.30 -24.05
CA SER A 98 3.30 40.42 -24.98
C SER A 98 4.64 40.63 -25.71
N PRO A 99 4.69 40.63 -27.05
CA PRO A 99 5.89 41.04 -27.76
C PRO A 99 6.08 42.54 -27.52
N ARG A 100 7.19 42.90 -26.87
CA ARG A 100 7.59 44.29 -26.73
C ARG A 100 8.18 44.73 -28.07
N SER A 101 7.58 45.78 -28.63
CA SER A 101 7.97 46.53 -29.84
C SER A 101 9.45 46.86 -29.92
#